data_AF-A0A256A269-F1
#
_entry.id   AF-A0A256A269-F1
#
_cell.length_a   1.000
_cell.length_b   1.000
_cell.length_c   1.000
_cell.angle_alpha   90.00
_cell.angle_beta   90.00
_cell.angle_gamma   90.00
#
_symmetry.space_group_name_H-M   'P 1'
#
loop_
_entity.id
_entity.type
_entity.pdbx_description
1 polymer ?
#
loop_
_entity_poly.entity_id
_entity_poly.type
_entity_poly.pdbx_seq_one_letter_code
_entity_poly.pdbx_strand_id
1 'polypeptide(L)'
;MCDIVTQPENVIDYMSILDIAFKAATVCIAGFNVYFAVKIFRLKDKKDETEKERDRKIQLLKTLVLDHNLKNYHSIFDDIEQQLILLKQPNLSTIDKQNIDTQIADYFIQLRSKFYDALLAIDDSLYESIKDKADCLQTHITNTIFDPGINLTYQPKFDELITQKLTITKTEIIRTLFKYRG
;
A
#
# COMPACT_ATOMS: atom_id res chain seq x y z
N MET A 1 29.80 -3.01 92.97
CA MET A 1 29.78 -1.54 92.85
C MET A 1 30.26 -1.22 91.46
N CYS A 2 29.39 -0.59 90.66
CA CYS A 2 29.64 0.17 89.46
C CYS A 2 30.43 -0.49 88.30
N ASP A 3 30.09 -0.30 87.04
CA ASP A 3 28.88 0.16 86.38
C ASP A 3 29.19 0.12 84.88
N ILE A 4 28.11 0.09 84.09
CA ILE A 4 28.05 0.64 82.73
C ILE A 4 28.80 -0.14 81.65
N VAL A 5 28.03 -1.07 81.08
CA VAL A 5 27.98 -1.37 79.65
C VAL A 5 27.87 -0.07 78.85
N THR A 6 28.84 0.19 77.98
CA THR A 6 28.69 1.14 76.86
C THR A 6 29.18 0.50 75.58
N GLN A 7 28.23 0.06 74.73
CA GLN A 7 28.08 0.36 73.30
C GLN A 7 26.79 -0.39 72.83
N PRO A 8 25.79 0.30 72.24
CA PRO A 8 25.76 0.41 70.78
C PRO A 8 24.97 1.64 70.25
N GLU A 9 25.55 2.84 70.22
CA GLU A 9 24.87 4.00 69.62
C GLU A 9 24.97 4.03 68.08
N ASN A 10 26.05 3.49 67.50
CA ASN A 10 26.28 3.55 66.03
C ASN A 10 25.51 2.50 65.21
N VAL A 11 25.02 1.43 65.85
CA VAL A 11 24.34 0.32 65.15
C VAL A 11 22.87 0.66 64.85
N ILE A 12 22.25 1.48 65.70
CA ILE A 12 20.84 1.87 65.60
C ILE A 12 20.63 2.88 64.45
N ASP A 13 21.60 3.77 64.22
CA ASP A 13 21.51 4.81 63.19
C ASP A 13 21.66 4.24 61.76
N TYR A 14 22.62 3.32 61.57
CA TYR A 14 22.84 2.65 60.28
C TYR A 14 21.63 1.79 59.84
N MET A 15 21.02 1.06 60.77
CA MET A 15 19.83 0.26 60.49
C MET A 15 18.62 1.13 60.11
N SER A 16 18.50 2.31 60.72
CA SER A 16 17.41 3.25 60.44
C SER A 16 17.57 3.92 59.08
N ILE A 17 18.79 4.36 58.72
CA ILE A 17 19.10 4.92 57.39
C ILE A 17 18.88 3.88 56.29
N LEU A 18 19.31 2.65 56.53
CA LEU A 18 19.14 1.55 55.60
C LEU A 18 17.65 1.22 55.36
N ASP A 19 16.83 1.22 56.42
CA ASP A 19 15.38 0.98 56.32
C ASP A 19 14.67 2.11 55.55
N ILE A 20 15.05 3.37 55.77
CA ILE A 20 14.57 4.52 54.99
C ILE A 20 14.95 4.37 53.51
N ALA A 21 16.19 3.97 53.21
CA ALA A 21 16.65 3.76 51.85
C ALA A 21 15.91 2.60 51.15
N PHE A 22 15.66 1.49 51.85
CA PHE A 22 14.87 0.37 51.32
C PHE A 22 13.41 0.75 51.05
N LYS A 23 12.79 1.49 51.97
CA LYS A 23 11.42 1.99 51.77
C LYS A 23 11.35 2.96 50.59
N ALA A 24 12.29 3.89 50.49
CA ALA A 24 12.38 4.82 49.36
C ALA A 24 12.59 4.08 48.03
N ALA A 25 13.50 3.10 47.99
CA ALA A 25 13.71 2.26 46.82
C ALA A 25 12.45 1.49 46.42
N THR A 26 11.72 0.94 47.39
CA THR A 26 10.46 0.20 47.15
C THR A 26 9.39 1.10 46.54
N VAL A 27 9.22 2.32 47.07
CA VAL A 27 8.28 3.32 46.52
C VAL A 27 8.69 3.73 45.09
N CYS A 28 9.98 3.96 44.86
CA CYS A 28 10.49 4.27 43.53
C CYS A 28 10.24 3.12 42.53
N ILE A 29 10.53 1.87 42.90
CA ILE A 29 10.30 0.69 42.06
C ILE A 29 8.81 0.54 41.74
N ALA A 30 7.92 0.70 42.73
CA ALA A 30 6.49 0.67 42.51
C ALA A 30 6.04 1.77 41.53
N GLY A 31 6.56 2.99 41.68
CA GLY A 31 6.30 4.10 40.77
C GLY A 31 6.76 3.81 39.33
N PHE A 32 7.97 3.28 39.15
CA PHE A 32 8.48 2.87 37.84
C PHE A 32 7.64 1.75 37.23
N ASN A 33 7.24 0.74 38.00
CA ASN A 33 6.40 -0.35 37.52
C ASN A 33 5.05 0.15 37.01
N VAL A 34 4.40 1.06 37.75
CA VAL A 34 3.14 1.68 37.31
C VAL A 34 3.36 2.52 36.05
N TYR A 35 4.43 3.33 36.01
CA TYR A 35 4.77 4.12 34.82
C TYR A 35 5.01 3.25 33.58
N PHE A 36 5.82 2.18 33.71
CA PHE A 36 6.08 1.25 32.61
C PHE A 36 4.81 0.52 32.18
N ALA A 37 3.98 0.07 33.12
CA ALA A 37 2.71 -0.59 32.81
C ALA A 37 1.79 0.33 31.98
N VAL A 38 1.62 1.59 32.40
CA VAL A 38 0.81 2.58 31.66
C VAL A 38 1.40 2.88 30.27
N LYS A 39 2.72 3.05 30.18
CA LYS A 39 3.39 3.33 28.90
C LYS A 39 3.27 2.15 27.94
N ILE A 40 3.49 0.93 28.41
CA ILE A 40 3.36 -0.30 27.61
C ILE A 40 1.92 -0.49 27.16
N PHE A 41 0.94 -0.25 28.03
CA PHE A 41 -0.48 -0.36 27.68
C PHE A 41 -0.86 0.61 26.55
N ARG A 42 -0.49 1.90 26.68
CA ARG A 42 -0.77 2.91 25.62
C ARG A 42 -0.05 2.61 24.31
N LEU A 43 1.18 2.07 24.35
CA LEU A 43 1.91 1.69 23.14
C LEU A 43 1.29 0.45 22.48
N LYS A 44 0.85 -0.53 23.26
CA LYS A 44 0.12 -1.71 22.76
C LYS A 44 -1.20 -1.30 22.12
N ASP A 45 -1.99 -0.48 22.79
CA ASP A 45 -3.30 -0.04 22.31
C ASP A 45 -3.20 0.66 20.93
N LYS A 46 -2.27 1.61 20.78
CA LYS A 46 -1.98 2.25 19.48
C LYS A 46 -1.51 1.28 18.41
N LYS A 47 -0.65 0.32 18.78
CA LYS A 47 -0.14 -0.69 17.85
C LYS A 47 -1.28 -1.61 17.40
N ASP A 48 -2.13 -2.04 18.31
CA ASP A 48 -3.27 -2.92 18.06
C ASP A 48 -4.32 -2.23 17.18
N GLU A 49 -4.60 -0.93 17.38
CA GLU A 49 -5.45 -0.14 16.49
C GLU A 49 -4.88 -0.05 15.06
N THR A 50 -3.58 0.21 14.93
CA THR A 50 -2.90 0.29 13.64
C THR A 50 -2.89 -1.08 12.92
N GLU A 51 -2.71 -2.17 13.66
CA GLU A 51 -2.80 -3.53 13.11
C GLU A 51 -4.22 -3.85 12.63
N LYS A 52 -5.24 -3.53 13.42
CA LYS A 52 -6.65 -3.71 13.04
C LYS A 52 -7.02 -2.90 11.81
N GLU A 53 -6.54 -1.66 11.69
CA GLU A 53 -6.79 -0.83 10.52
C GLU A 53 -6.17 -1.42 9.26
N ARG A 54 -4.91 -1.86 9.33
CA ARG A 54 -4.25 -2.53 8.20
C ARG A 54 -4.98 -3.80 7.79
N ASP A 55 -5.37 -4.64 8.75
CA ASP A 55 -6.13 -5.86 8.48
C ASP A 55 -7.47 -5.55 7.81
N ARG A 56 -8.17 -4.51 8.27
CA ARG A 56 -9.41 -4.03 7.66
C ARG A 56 -9.17 -3.58 6.21
N LYS A 57 -8.16 -2.76 5.95
CA LYS A 57 -7.84 -2.31 4.58
C LYS A 57 -7.49 -3.48 3.66
N ILE A 58 -6.71 -4.46 4.15
CA ILE A 58 -6.38 -5.68 3.41
C ILE A 58 -7.65 -6.51 3.12
N GLN A 59 -8.56 -6.65 4.09
CA GLN A 59 -9.83 -7.33 3.88
C GLN A 59 -10.70 -6.61 2.85
N LEU A 60 -10.82 -5.28 2.93
CA LEU A 60 -11.56 -4.48 1.96
C LEU A 60 -10.97 -4.62 0.55
N LEU A 61 -9.64 -4.59 0.42
CA LEU A 61 -8.97 -4.82 -0.86
C LEU A 61 -9.34 -6.20 -1.46
N LYS A 62 -9.31 -7.26 -0.65
CA LYS A 62 -9.70 -8.60 -1.11
C LYS A 62 -11.15 -8.62 -1.59
N THR A 63 -12.08 -8.21 -0.72
CA THR A 63 -13.51 -8.33 -1.00
C THR A 63 -13.98 -7.41 -2.12
N LEU A 64 -13.56 -6.13 -2.11
CA LEU A 64 -14.07 -5.15 -3.06
C LEU A 64 -13.37 -5.22 -4.41
N VAL A 65 -12.05 -5.43 -4.42
CA VAL A 65 -11.26 -5.29 -5.64
C VAL A 65 -10.95 -6.64 -6.25
N LEU A 66 -10.45 -7.60 -5.46
CA LEU A 66 -10.05 -8.90 -5.99
C LEU A 66 -11.25 -9.79 -6.31
N ASP A 67 -12.26 -9.83 -5.43
CA ASP A 67 -13.41 -10.72 -5.64
C ASP A 67 -14.45 -10.14 -6.61
N HIS A 68 -14.72 -8.83 -6.54
CA HIS A 68 -15.78 -8.21 -7.35
C HIS A 68 -15.27 -7.58 -8.66
N ASN A 69 -14.16 -6.84 -8.60
CA ASN A 69 -13.76 -5.97 -9.72
C ASN A 69 -12.69 -6.60 -10.62
N LEU A 70 -12.03 -7.68 -10.19
CA LEU A 70 -10.95 -8.32 -10.97
C LEU A 70 -11.45 -8.93 -12.28
N LYS A 71 -12.71 -9.41 -12.32
CA LYS A 71 -13.34 -9.85 -13.57
C LYS A 71 -13.47 -8.70 -14.57
N ASN A 72 -13.93 -7.54 -14.11
CA ASN A 72 -14.04 -6.34 -14.94
C ASN A 72 -12.67 -5.91 -15.42
N TYR A 73 -11.67 -5.93 -14.55
CA TYR A 73 -10.28 -5.64 -14.89
C TYR A 73 -9.78 -6.50 -16.06
N HIS A 74 -9.92 -7.83 -15.96
CA HIS A 74 -9.48 -8.72 -17.03
C HIS A 74 -10.24 -8.47 -18.33
N SER A 75 -11.57 -8.37 -18.27
CA SER A 75 -12.41 -8.09 -19.44
C SER A 75 -12.00 -6.79 -20.14
N ILE A 76 -11.76 -5.72 -19.38
CA ILE A 76 -11.38 -4.42 -19.95
C ILE A 76 -10.02 -4.48 -20.63
N PHE A 77 -9.04 -5.17 -20.03
CA PHE A 77 -7.73 -5.35 -20.67
C PHE A 77 -7.82 -6.18 -21.96
N ASP A 78 -8.68 -7.18 -21.98
CA ASP A 78 -8.90 -8.00 -23.17
C ASP A 78 -9.62 -7.18 -24.27
N ASP A 79 -10.57 -6.31 -23.89
CA ASP A 79 -11.23 -5.38 -24.83
C ASP A 79 -10.23 -4.36 -25.42
N ILE A 80 -9.32 -3.81 -24.59
CA ILE A 80 -8.24 -2.94 -25.04
C ILE A 80 -7.34 -3.67 -26.04
N GLU A 81 -6.98 -4.92 -25.76
CA GLU A 81 -6.16 -5.75 -26.66
C GLU A 81 -6.84 -5.98 -28.01
N GLN A 82 -8.14 -6.30 -28.00
CA GLN A 82 -8.93 -6.47 -29.24
C GLN A 82 -8.92 -5.21 -30.10
N GLN A 83 -9.07 -4.03 -29.51
CA GLN A 83 -9.00 -2.78 -30.28
C GLN A 83 -7.59 -2.49 -30.80
N LEU A 84 -6.57 -2.73 -29.99
CA LEU A 84 -5.18 -2.50 -30.39
C LEU A 84 -4.76 -3.38 -31.57
N ILE A 85 -5.29 -4.60 -31.69
CA ILE A 85 -5.02 -5.49 -32.82
C ILE A 85 -5.44 -4.86 -34.17
N LEU A 86 -6.45 -3.98 -34.18
CA LEU A 86 -6.88 -3.28 -35.40
C LEU A 86 -5.78 -2.38 -35.98
N LEU A 87 -4.84 -1.89 -35.16
CA LEU A 87 -3.71 -1.07 -35.60
C LEU A 87 -2.72 -1.81 -36.51
N LYS A 88 -2.81 -3.15 -36.56
CA LYS A 88 -2.00 -3.98 -37.45
C LYS A 88 -2.50 -3.95 -38.90
N GLN A 89 -3.71 -3.43 -39.13
CA GLN A 89 -4.26 -3.32 -40.48
C GLN A 89 -3.41 -2.35 -41.33
N PRO A 90 -3.10 -2.72 -42.58
CA PRO A 90 -2.33 -1.87 -43.48
C PRO A 90 -3.15 -0.64 -43.89
N ASN A 91 -2.46 0.48 -44.10
CA ASN A 91 -3.03 1.72 -44.63
C ASN A 91 -4.17 2.33 -43.79
N LEU A 92 -4.11 2.20 -42.46
CA LEU A 92 -5.06 2.87 -41.57
C LEU A 92 -5.09 4.38 -41.83
N SER A 93 -6.28 4.95 -42.01
CA SER A 93 -6.41 6.40 -42.11
C SER A 93 -6.19 7.07 -40.74
N THR A 94 -5.88 8.35 -40.73
CA THR A 94 -5.79 9.14 -39.49
C THR A 94 -7.11 9.11 -38.70
N ILE A 95 -8.25 9.07 -39.40
CA ILE A 95 -9.58 8.99 -38.79
C ILE A 95 -9.77 7.64 -38.11
N ASP A 96 -9.36 6.54 -38.74
CA ASP A 96 -9.44 5.21 -38.13
C ASP A 96 -8.58 5.11 -36.87
N LYS A 97 -7.37 5.69 -36.91
CA LYS A 97 -6.49 5.77 -35.74
C LYS A 97 -7.13 6.56 -34.59
N GLN A 98 -7.76 7.69 -34.89
CA GLN A 98 -8.49 8.49 -33.90
C GLN A 98 -9.68 7.73 -33.30
N ASN A 99 -10.42 6.98 -34.13
CA ASN A 99 -11.52 6.16 -33.64
C ASN A 99 -11.03 5.06 -32.70
N ILE A 100 -9.94 4.37 -33.03
CA ILE A 100 -9.33 3.36 -32.17
C ILE A 100 -8.85 3.98 -30.85
N ASP A 101 -8.10 5.08 -30.91
CA ASP A 101 -7.60 5.79 -29.72
C ASP A 101 -8.74 6.24 -28.80
N THR A 102 -9.83 6.76 -29.39
CA THR A 102 -11.03 7.17 -28.64
C THR A 102 -11.70 5.98 -27.94
N GLN A 103 -11.86 4.84 -28.64
CA GLN A 103 -12.41 3.64 -28.01
C GLN A 103 -11.51 3.10 -26.89
N ILE A 104 -10.20 3.14 -27.09
CA ILE A 104 -9.23 2.77 -26.04
C ILE A 104 -9.39 3.70 -24.83
N ALA A 105 -9.51 5.01 -25.04
CA ALA A 105 -9.75 5.97 -23.96
C ALA A 105 -11.04 5.66 -23.18
N ASP A 106 -12.11 5.26 -23.86
CA ASP A 106 -13.35 4.81 -23.22
C ASP A 106 -13.14 3.58 -22.34
N TYR A 107 -12.31 2.62 -22.77
CA TYR A 107 -11.95 1.48 -21.92
C TYR A 107 -11.12 1.89 -20.70
N PHE A 108 -10.24 2.90 -20.80
CA PHE A 108 -9.54 3.44 -19.63
C PHE A 108 -10.48 4.15 -18.65
N ILE A 109 -11.52 4.85 -19.15
CA ILE A 109 -12.58 5.42 -18.30
C ILE A 109 -13.36 4.30 -17.58
N GLN A 110 -13.62 3.19 -18.27
CA GLN A 110 -14.24 2.02 -17.66
C GLN A 110 -13.31 1.35 -16.64
N LEU A 111 -12.01 1.26 -16.93
CA LEU A 111 -11.01 0.73 -16.00
C LEU A 111 -11.01 1.54 -14.71
N ARG A 112 -11.06 2.88 -14.82
CA ARG A 112 -11.19 3.76 -13.67
C ARG A 112 -12.43 3.45 -12.83
N SER A 113 -13.60 3.64 -13.44
CA SER A 113 -14.88 3.59 -12.74
C SER A 113 -15.23 2.20 -12.21
N LYS A 114 -14.88 1.13 -12.92
CA LYS A 114 -15.23 -0.26 -12.58
C LYS A 114 -14.16 -1.00 -11.80
N PHE A 115 -12.96 -0.44 -11.66
CA PHE A 115 -11.86 -1.11 -10.96
C PHE A 115 -11.21 -0.23 -9.91
N TYR A 116 -10.45 0.79 -10.32
CA TYR A 116 -9.54 1.45 -9.38
C TYR A 116 -10.17 2.61 -8.59
N ASP A 117 -11.30 3.19 -8.97
CA ASP A 117 -12.01 4.18 -8.12
C ASP A 117 -12.42 3.58 -6.76
N ALA A 118 -12.69 2.27 -6.69
CA ALA A 118 -12.96 1.58 -5.44
C ALA A 118 -11.77 1.60 -4.46
N LEU A 119 -10.54 1.81 -4.95
CA LEU A 119 -9.34 1.91 -4.12
C LEU A 119 -9.33 3.18 -3.25
N LEU A 120 -10.05 4.23 -3.63
CA LEU A 120 -10.21 5.44 -2.80
C LEU A 120 -10.85 5.14 -1.44
N ALA A 121 -11.68 4.10 -1.36
CA ALA A 121 -12.27 3.66 -0.09
C ALA A 121 -11.28 2.86 0.80
N ILE A 122 -10.11 2.51 0.26
CA ILE A 122 -9.11 1.68 0.93
C ILE A 122 -7.88 2.53 1.26
N ASP A 123 -7.25 3.13 0.24
CA ASP A 123 -6.01 3.88 0.36
C ASP A 123 -5.76 4.78 -0.86
N ASP A 124 -5.62 6.08 -0.61
CA ASP A 124 -5.38 7.08 -1.66
C ASP A 124 -4.05 6.86 -2.39
N SER A 125 -3.00 6.41 -1.68
CA SER A 125 -1.70 6.18 -2.32
C SER A 125 -1.73 4.97 -3.25
N LEU A 126 -2.50 3.94 -2.87
CA LEU A 126 -2.73 2.77 -3.71
C LEU A 126 -3.52 3.17 -4.96
N TYR A 127 -4.57 3.98 -4.80
CA TYR A 127 -5.33 4.55 -5.92
C TYR A 127 -4.41 5.30 -6.89
N GLU A 128 -3.64 6.29 -6.41
CA GLU A 128 -2.76 7.10 -7.26
C GLU A 128 -1.70 6.22 -7.94
N SER A 129 -1.13 5.23 -7.25
CA SER A 129 -0.15 4.32 -7.86
C SER A 129 -0.72 3.49 -9.02
N ILE A 130 -1.97 3.06 -8.93
CA ILE A 130 -2.63 2.32 -10.02
C ILE A 130 -3.04 3.25 -11.15
N LYS A 131 -3.59 4.43 -10.81
CA LYS A 131 -3.95 5.47 -11.77
C LYS A 131 -2.75 5.88 -12.62
N ASP A 132 -1.61 6.20 -11.99
CA ASP A 132 -0.39 6.58 -12.70
C ASP A 132 0.05 5.52 -13.71
N LYS A 133 -0.07 4.23 -13.38
CA LYS A 133 0.28 3.12 -14.29
C LYS A 133 -0.67 3.05 -15.48
N ALA A 134 -1.97 3.26 -15.24
CA ALA A 134 -2.97 3.28 -16.30
C ALA A 134 -2.77 4.49 -17.23
N ASP A 135 -2.60 5.68 -16.68
CA ASP A 135 -2.38 6.93 -17.42
C ASP A 135 -1.08 6.88 -18.24
N CYS A 136 0.00 6.32 -17.67
CA CYS A 136 1.25 6.09 -18.40
C CYS A 136 1.07 5.14 -19.58
N LEU A 137 0.25 4.09 -19.44
CA LEU A 137 -0.03 3.16 -20.52
C LEU A 137 -0.88 3.83 -21.62
N GLN A 138 -1.95 4.52 -21.24
CA GLN A 138 -2.80 5.22 -22.19
C GLN A 138 -2.00 6.24 -23.00
N THR A 139 -1.20 7.08 -22.32
CA THR A 139 -0.32 8.07 -22.96
C THR A 139 0.67 7.40 -23.92
N HIS A 140 1.27 6.28 -23.50
CA HIS A 140 2.20 5.52 -24.34
C HIS A 140 1.50 4.99 -25.60
N ILE A 141 0.30 4.43 -25.46
CA ILE A 141 -0.49 3.92 -26.59
C ILE A 141 -0.82 5.06 -27.57
N THR A 142 -1.39 6.15 -27.08
CA THR A 142 -1.75 7.31 -27.92
C THR A 142 -0.53 7.85 -28.66
N ASN A 143 0.59 8.07 -27.97
CA ASN A 143 1.83 8.53 -28.61
C ASN A 143 2.33 7.55 -29.67
N THR A 144 2.24 6.23 -29.40
CA THR A 144 2.68 5.19 -30.34
C THR A 144 1.80 5.12 -31.59
N ILE A 145 0.47 5.29 -31.46
CA ILE A 145 -0.48 5.26 -32.57
C ILE A 145 -0.21 6.39 -33.58
N PHE A 146 0.12 7.57 -33.07
CA PHE A 146 0.29 8.80 -33.85
C PHE A 146 1.75 9.13 -34.22
N ASP A 147 2.72 8.32 -33.81
CA ASP A 147 4.12 8.49 -34.22
C ASP A 147 4.31 8.07 -35.70
N PRO A 148 4.68 8.98 -36.60
CA PRO A 148 4.90 8.66 -38.01
C PRO A 148 6.12 7.77 -38.26
N GLY A 149 7.06 7.68 -37.30
CA GLY A 149 8.25 6.83 -37.37
C GLY A 149 8.00 5.37 -37.01
N ILE A 150 6.78 5.03 -36.54
CA ILE A 150 6.45 3.69 -36.05
C ILE A 150 5.53 2.98 -37.04
N ASN A 151 5.98 1.83 -37.54
CA ASN A 151 5.15 0.95 -38.35
C ASN A 151 4.52 -0.17 -37.50
N LEU A 152 3.28 0.03 -37.07
CA LEU A 152 2.52 -0.94 -36.26
C LEU A 152 2.00 -2.15 -37.05
N THR A 153 2.09 -2.13 -38.38
CA THR A 153 1.81 -3.33 -39.21
C THR A 153 2.95 -4.35 -39.13
N TYR A 154 4.16 -3.89 -38.76
CA TYR A 154 5.31 -4.77 -38.56
C TYR A 154 5.22 -5.45 -37.19
N GLN A 155 4.94 -6.76 -37.22
CA GLN A 155 4.65 -7.56 -36.03
C GLN A 155 5.66 -7.37 -34.87
N PRO A 156 6.98 -7.41 -35.07
CA PRO A 156 7.93 -7.23 -33.97
C PRO A 156 7.82 -5.86 -33.31
N LYS A 157 7.50 -4.80 -34.08
CA LYS A 157 7.37 -3.45 -33.53
C LYS A 157 6.06 -3.28 -32.77
N PHE A 158 5.00 -3.88 -33.27
CA PHE A 158 3.73 -3.98 -32.54
C PHE A 158 3.91 -4.72 -31.22
N ASP A 159 4.60 -5.86 -31.22
CA ASP A 159 4.81 -6.66 -30.02
C ASP A 159 5.66 -5.90 -28.97
N GLU A 160 6.75 -5.27 -29.41
CA GLU A 160 7.63 -4.47 -28.55
C GLU A 160 6.89 -3.29 -27.89
N LEU A 161 6.15 -2.51 -28.69
CA LEU A 161 5.61 -1.24 -28.23
C LEU A 161 4.20 -1.32 -27.68
N ILE A 162 3.39 -2.27 -28.15
CA ILE A 162 1.98 -2.41 -27.76
C ILE A 162 1.82 -3.62 -26.85
N THR A 163 2.03 -4.84 -27.35
CA THR A 163 1.73 -6.09 -26.62
C THR A 163 2.52 -6.19 -25.31
N GLN A 164 3.83 -5.96 -25.37
CA GLN A 164 4.70 -6.05 -24.19
C GLN A 164 4.36 -4.95 -23.17
N LYS A 165 4.14 -3.72 -23.62
CA LYS A 165 3.79 -2.62 -22.72
C LYS A 165 2.46 -2.86 -22.02
N LEU A 166 1.44 -3.30 -22.75
CA LEU A 166 0.14 -3.68 -22.21
C LEU A 166 0.27 -4.79 -21.16
N THR A 167 1.00 -5.86 -21.49
CA THR A 167 1.19 -7.03 -20.61
C THR A 167 1.96 -6.67 -19.34
N ILE A 168 3.02 -5.87 -19.46
CA ILE A 168 3.80 -5.39 -18.31
C ILE A 168 2.91 -4.56 -17.39
N THR A 169 2.18 -3.58 -17.93
CA THR A 169 1.28 -2.75 -17.11
C THR A 169 0.18 -3.58 -16.46
N LYS A 170 -0.43 -4.53 -17.20
CA LYS A 170 -1.43 -5.46 -16.66
C LYS A 170 -0.86 -6.21 -15.43
N THR A 171 0.35 -6.73 -15.57
CA THR A 171 1.03 -7.45 -14.48
C THR A 171 1.43 -6.54 -13.32
N GLU A 172 1.92 -5.33 -13.60
CA GLU A 172 2.37 -4.38 -12.58
C GLU A 172 1.22 -3.87 -11.71
N ILE A 173 0.05 -3.59 -12.30
CA ILE A 173 -1.14 -3.19 -11.54
C ILE A 173 -1.52 -4.28 -10.54
N ILE A 174 -1.63 -5.53 -11.01
CA ILE A 174 -1.94 -6.68 -10.15
C ILE A 174 -0.88 -6.85 -9.06
N ARG A 175 0.40 -6.79 -9.44
CA ARG A 175 1.52 -6.88 -8.50
C ARG A 175 1.46 -5.81 -7.42
N THR A 176 1.12 -4.57 -7.76
CA THR A 176 0.95 -3.48 -6.79
C THR A 176 -0.16 -3.80 -5.78
N LEU A 177 -1.31 -4.32 -6.25
CA LEU A 177 -2.41 -4.72 -5.36
C LEU A 177 -1.98 -5.84 -4.41
N PHE A 178 -1.32 -6.89 -4.91
CA PHE A 178 -0.87 -8.01 -4.06
C PHE A 178 0.26 -7.64 -3.10
N LYS A 179 1.06 -6.63 -3.41
CA LYS A 179 2.13 -6.13 -2.53
C LYS A 179 1.61 -5.19 -1.44
N TYR A 180 0.36 -4.74 -1.52
CA TYR A 180 -0.22 -3.84 -0.54
C TYR A 180 -0.28 -4.46 0.87
N ARG A 181 0.04 -3.66 1.90
CA ARG A 181 0.16 -4.12 3.30
C ARG A 181 -0.66 -3.32 4.32
N GLY A 182 -1.57 -2.45 3.85
CA GLY A 182 -2.39 -1.59 4.71
C GLY A 182 -1.70 -0.27 5.07
#